data_AF-A0A9X3D447-F1
#
_entry.id   AF-A0A9X3D447-F1
#
_cell.length_a   1.000
_cell.length_b   1.000
_cell.length_c   1.000
_cell.angle_alpha   90.00
_cell.angle_beta   90.00
_cell.angle_gamma   90.00
#
_symmetry.space_group_name_H-M   'P 1'
#
loop_
_entity.id
_entity.type
_entity.pdbx_description
1 polymer ?
#
loop_
_entity_poly.entity_id
_entity_poly.type
_entity_poly.pdbx_seq_one_letter_code
_entity_poly.pdbx_strand_id
1 'polypeptide(L)'
;MSAESRQRLSEQRRGSGNPNFGRRASDETRAKTSATRKGRPQPSSKRSAHTRYHTNKGVFKDTCRYCVEDAATTTNEESGS
;
A
#
# COMPACT_ATOMS: atom_id res chain seq x y z
N MET A 1 15.25 -4.44 -16.22
CA MET A 1 15.40 -4.07 -14.79
C MET A 1 15.24 -5.30 -13.95
N SER A 2 16.29 -5.74 -13.24
CA SER A 2 16.21 -6.88 -12.33
C SER A 2 15.41 -6.52 -11.07
N ALA A 3 14.96 -7.54 -10.34
CA ALA A 3 14.33 -7.34 -9.03
C ALA A 3 15.25 -6.57 -8.08
N GLU A 4 16.55 -6.89 -8.09
CA GLU A 4 17.58 -6.19 -7.30
C GLU A 4 17.71 -4.72 -7.67
N SER A 5 17.73 -4.37 -8.96
CA SER A 5 17.80 -2.97 -9.39
C SER A 5 16.57 -2.19 -8.95
N ARG A 6 15.38 -2.80 -8.98
CA ARG A 6 14.14 -2.18 -8.50
C ARG A 6 14.19 -1.96 -6.99
N GLN A 7 14.68 -2.93 -6.24
CA GLN A 7 14.81 -2.85 -4.79
C GLN A 7 15.78 -1.73 -4.39
N ARG A 8 16.98 -1.68 -4.97
CA ARG A 8 17.97 -0.63 -4.71
C ARG A 8 17.43 0.76 -5.01
N LEU A 9 16.73 0.94 -6.14
CA LEU A 9 16.11 2.23 -6.49
C LEU A 9 15.01 2.62 -5.50
N SER A 10 14.23 1.65 -5.02
CA SER A 10 13.19 1.86 -4.01
C SER A 10 13.78 2.32 -2.69
N GLU A 11 14.84 1.66 -2.22
CA GLU A 11 15.57 2.01 -1.00
C GLU A 11 16.14 3.44 -1.08
N GLN A 12 16.79 3.79 -2.20
CA GLN A 12 17.36 5.12 -2.43
C GLN A 12 16.33 6.25 -2.43
N ARG A 13 15.06 5.97 -2.77
CA ARG A 13 14.00 6.99 -2.85
C ARG A 13 13.09 7.03 -1.63
N ARG A 14 13.40 6.28 -0.58
CA ARG A 14 12.62 6.23 0.67
C ARG A 14 13.21 7.20 1.70
N GLY A 15 12.35 7.68 2.60
CA GLY A 15 12.77 8.54 3.71
C GLY A 15 13.53 9.77 3.21
N SER A 16 14.69 10.06 3.83
CA SER A 16 15.58 11.19 3.46
C SER A 16 16.13 11.14 2.04
N GLY A 17 16.15 9.97 1.40
CA GLY A 17 16.56 9.84 -0.01
C GLY A 17 15.48 10.31 -1.01
N ASN A 18 14.24 10.52 -0.55
CA ASN A 18 13.21 11.12 -1.38
C ASN A 18 13.51 12.63 -1.55
N PRO A 19 13.61 13.17 -2.79
CA PRO A 19 13.86 14.59 -3.01
C PRO A 19 12.78 15.52 -2.40
N ASN A 20 11.59 14.98 -2.12
CA ASN A 20 10.50 15.69 -1.46
C ASN A 20 10.40 15.42 0.04
N PHE A 21 11.36 14.69 0.64
CA PHE A 21 11.36 14.45 2.08
C PHE A 21 11.39 15.76 2.87
N GLY A 22 10.52 15.88 3.87
CA GLY A 22 10.37 17.10 4.68
C GLY A 22 9.69 18.28 3.97
N ARG A 23 9.46 18.22 2.65
CA ARG A 23 8.77 19.28 1.91
C ARG A 23 7.26 19.13 2.04
N ARG A 24 6.56 20.25 2.25
CA ARG A 24 5.09 20.31 2.22
C ARG A 24 4.64 20.94 0.91
N ALA A 25 3.60 20.37 0.30
CA ALA A 25 2.94 20.99 -0.84
C ALA A 25 2.28 22.31 -0.41
N SER A 26 2.32 23.33 -1.27
CA SER A 26 1.61 24.59 -1.04
C SER A 26 0.11 24.39 -0.94
N ASP A 27 -0.58 25.28 -0.24
CA ASP A 27 -2.03 25.20 -0.08
C ASP A 27 -2.76 25.21 -1.43
N GLU A 28 -2.27 26.01 -2.38
CA GLU A 28 -2.78 26.02 -3.76
C GLU A 28 -2.62 24.65 -4.43
N THR A 29 -1.45 24.01 -4.32
CA THR A 29 -1.20 22.68 -4.90
C THR A 29 -2.11 21.62 -4.26
N ARG A 30 -2.31 21.70 -2.94
CA ARG A 30 -3.21 20.81 -2.20
C ARG A 30 -4.66 21.01 -2.66
N ALA A 31 -5.09 22.26 -2.84
CA ALA A 31 -6.42 22.61 -3.31
C ALA A 31 -6.67 22.07 -4.73
N LYS A 32 -5.74 22.30 -5.67
CA LYS A 32 -5.82 21.78 -7.05
C LYS A 32 -5.89 20.25 -7.10
N THR A 33 -5.06 19.58 -6.29
CA THR A 33 -5.04 18.11 -6.21
C THR A 33 -6.35 17.57 -5.63
N SER A 34 -6.86 18.21 -4.57
CA SER A 34 -8.14 17.85 -3.95
C SER A 34 -9.31 18.01 -4.92
N ALA A 35 -9.38 19.15 -5.61
CA ALA A 35 -10.41 19.41 -6.62
C ALA A 35 -10.38 18.36 -7.75
N THR A 36 -9.18 18.04 -8.26
CA THR A 36 -9.01 17.03 -9.31
C THR A 36 -9.41 15.63 -8.88
N ARG A 37 -9.28 15.28 -7.59
CA ARG A 37 -9.62 13.94 -7.08
C ARG A 37 -11.08 13.82 -6.66
N LYS A 38 -11.71 14.92 -6.26
CA LYS A 38 -13.09 14.94 -5.77
C LYS A 38 -14.04 14.36 -6.83
N GLY A 39 -14.91 13.44 -6.42
CA GLY A 39 -15.92 12.82 -7.29
C GLY A 39 -15.38 11.80 -8.31
N ARG A 40 -14.07 11.57 -8.41
CA ARG A 40 -13.53 10.57 -9.33
C ARG A 40 -13.55 9.19 -8.67
N PRO A 41 -14.15 8.16 -9.32
CA PRO A 41 -14.12 6.81 -8.79
C PRO A 41 -12.66 6.34 -8.75
N GLN A 42 -12.16 6.04 -7.56
CA GLN A 42 -10.87 5.37 -7.40
C GLN A 42 -11.10 3.88 -7.67
N PRO A 43 -10.39 3.26 -8.62
CA PRO A 43 -10.52 1.83 -8.83
C PRO A 43 -10.11 1.10 -7.55
N SER A 44 -11.07 0.47 -6.87
CA SER A 44 -10.75 -0.40 -5.75
C SER A 44 -10.22 -1.71 -6.31
N SER A 45 -8.95 -2.00 -6.11
CA SER A 45 -8.44 -3.34 -6.38
C SER A 45 -9.16 -4.35 -5.48
N LYS A 46 -9.30 -5.60 -5.94
CA LYS A 46 -9.87 -6.68 -5.11
C LYS A 46 -9.13 -6.80 -3.77
N ARG A 47 -7.81 -6.57 -3.76
CA ARG A 47 -6.99 -6.52 -2.54
C ARG A 47 -7.30 -5.31 -1.65
N SER A 48 -7.59 -4.13 -2.21
CA SER A 48 -8.02 -2.95 -1.44
C SER A 48 -9.40 -3.14 -0.79
N ALA A 49 -10.33 -3.80 -1.47
CA ALA A 49 -11.60 -4.20 -0.87
C ALA A 49 -11.38 -5.20 0.28
N HIS A 50 -10.56 -6.23 0.05
CA HIS A 50 -10.17 -7.18 1.08
C HIS A 50 -9.60 -6.48 2.32
N THR A 51 -8.58 -5.63 2.17
CA THR A 51 -7.96 -4.94 3.32
C THR A 51 -8.99 -4.11 4.12
N ARG A 52 -9.92 -3.41 3.45
CA ARG A 52 -10.92 -2.57 4.13
C ARG A 52 -11.97 -3.36 4.90
N TYR A 53 -12.40 -4.52 4.39
CA TYR A 53 -13.51 -5.27 4.95
C TYR A 53 -13.07 -6.46 5.82
N HIS A 54 -11.90 -7.03 5.56
CA HIS A 54 -11.34 -8.16 6.29
C HIS A 54 -10.22 -7.70 7.22
N THR A 55 -9.06 -7.32 6.69
CA THR A 55 -7.85 -7.01 7.48
C THR A 55 -8.08 -5.90 8.52
N ASN A 56 -8.52 -4.72 8.09
CA ASN A 56 -8.69 -3.56 8.99
C ASN A 56 -9.79 -3.77 10.04
N LYS A 57 -10.68 -4.73 9.83
CA LYS A 57 -11.77 -5.07 10.75
C LYS A 57 -11.49 -6.34 11.56
N GLY A 58 -10.34 -6.99 11.33
CA GLY A 58 -10.02 -8.28 11.95
C GLY A 58 -10.97 -9.42 11.54
N VAL A 59 -11.67 -9.31 10.41
CA VAL A 59 -12.62 -10.32 9.95
C VAL A 59 -11.92 -11.31 9.02
N PHE A 60 -11.74 -12.55 9.47
CA PHE A 60 -11.25 -13.63 8.63
C PHE A 60 -12.40 -14.38 7.94
N LYS A 61 -12.20 -14.75 6.67
CA LYS A 61 -13.12 -15.63 5.94
C LYS A 61 -12.32 -16.64 5.13
N ASP A 62 -12.51 -17.93 5.43
CA ASP A 62 -11.86 -19.05 4.74
C ASP A 62 -12.19 -19.11 3.23
N THR A 63 -13.35 -18.62 2.80
CA THR A 63 -13.71 -18.55 1.38
C THR A 63 -13.08 -17.35 0.66
N CYS A 64 -12.44 -16.42 1.38
CA CYS A 64 -11.76 -15.29 0.75
C CYS A 64 -10.33 -15.69 0.41
N ARG A 65 -10.02 -15.77 -0.90
CA ARG A 65 -8.67 -16.10 -1.39
C ARG A 65 -7.57 -15.29 -0.70
N TYR A 66 -7.79 -14.00 -0.46
CA TYR A 66 -6.81 -13.13 0.17
C TYR A 66 -6.66 -13.39 1.68
N CYS A 67 -7.73 -13.73 2.40
CA CYS A 67 -7.62 -14.15 3.80
C CYS A 67 -6.77 -15.42 3.93
N VAL A 68 -7.01 -16.39 3.05
CA VAL A 68 -6.25 -17.65 3.03
C VAL A 68 -4.78 -17.42 2.66
N GLU A 69 -4.51 -16.61 1.63
CA GLU A 69 -3.14 -16.21 1.25
C GLU A 69 -2.42 -15.52 2.42
N ASP A 70 -3.05 -14.51 3.04
CA ASP A 70 -2.44 -13.76 4.13
C ASP A 70 -2.15 -14.69 5.34
N ALA A 71 -3.06 -15.60 5.68
CA ALA A 71 -2.87 -16.58 6.75
C ALA A 71 -1.69 -17.54 6.47
N ALA A 72 -1.53 -17.99 5.22
CA ALA A 72 -0.43 -18.85 4.81
C ALA A 72 0.94 -18.14 4.83
N THR A 73 0.95 -16.81 4.70
CA THR A 73 2.19 -16.02 4.80
C THR A 73 2.64 -15.85 6.25
N THR A 74 1.72 -15.58 7.18
CA THR A 74 2.05 -15.44 8.61
C THR A 74 2.64 -16.71 9.22
N THR A 75 2.15 -17.89 8.82
CA THR A 75 2.67 -19.17 9.33
C THR A 75 4.10 -19.47 8.89
N ASN A 76 4.55 -18.91 7.75
CA ASN A 76 5.91 -19.11 7.26
C ASN A 76 6.93 -18.20 7.96
N GLU A 77 6.52 -17.08 8.55
CA GLU A 77 7.42 -16.15 9.25
C GLU A 77 7.76 -16.62 10.67
N GLU A 78 6.89 -17.40 11.31
CA GLU A 78 7.12 -17.97 12.66
C GLU A 78 8.01 -19.22 12.66
N SER A 79 8.28 -19.81 11.49
CA SER A 79 9.10 -21.04 11.36
C SER A 79 10.57 -20.75 11.00
N GLY A 80 10.97 -19.47 10.97
CA GLY A 80 12.30 -19.01 10.54
C GLY A 80 13.01 -18.13 11.56
N SER A 81 12.90 -18.45 12.86
CA SER A 81 13.72 -17.87 13.93
C SER A 81 14.52 -18.93 14.65
#